data_AF-A0A1B8U5W4-F1
#
_entry.id   AF-A0A1B8U5W4-F1
#
_cell.length_a   1.000
_cell.length_b   1.000
_cell.length_c   1.000
_cell.angle_alpha   90.00
_cell.angle_beta   90.00
_cell.angle_gamma   90.00
#
_symmetry.space_group_name_H-M   'P 1'
#
loop_
_entity.id
_entity.type
_entity.pdbx_description
1 polymer ?
#
loop_
_entity_poly.entity_id
_entity_poly.type
_entity_poly.pdbx_seq_one_letter_code
_entity_poly.pdbx_strand_id
1 'polypeptide(L)'
;MQKTLTIKNHSKKKIEEYATFKMKLIDVDGFYLVKWFINNNLVKTLQAEVKSNIKFRAHCSLENLHFMGDLPTSTENNVLFDAFQYQETSK
;
A
#
# COMPACT_ATOMS: atom_id res chain seq x y z
N MET A 1 3.75 8.18 17.64
CA MET A 1 3.01 6.93 17.34
C MET A 1 3.44 6.42 15.98
N GLN A 2 3.49 5.10 15.77
CA GLN A 2 3.80 4.51 14.45
C GLN A 2 2.74 3.47 14.07
N LYS A 3 2.28 3.53 12.82
CA LYS A 3 1.36 2.54 12.22
C LYS A 3 2.02 1.89 11.02
N THR A 4 1.84 0.59 10.86
CA THR A 4 2.37 -0.19 9.74
C THR A 4 1.25 -0.98 9.09
N LEU A 5 1.11 -0.85 7.77
CA LEU A 5 0.21 -1.64 6.95
C LEU A 5 1.06 -2.49 6.01
N THR A 6 0.77 -3.79 5.94
CA THR A 6 1.46 -4.72 5.05
C THR A 6 0.43 -5.52 4.26
N ILE A 7 0.62 -5.59 2.94
CA ILE A 7 -0.18 -6.40 2.02
C ILE A 7 0.76 -7.32 1.26
N LYS A 8 0.40 -8.59 1.16
CA LYS A 8 1.06 -9.54 0.28
C LYS A 8 0.15 -9.85 -0.90
N ASN A 9 0.64 -9.63 -2.12
CA ASN A 9 -0.14 -9.71 -3.36
C ASN A 9 0.63 -10.50 -4.42
N HIS A 10 -0.09 -11.20 -5.29
CA HIS A 10 0.50 -11.88 -6.45
C HIS A 10 0.62 -10.91 -7.63
N SER A 11 1.81 -10.77 -8.21
CA SER A 11 2.05 -9.90 -9.36
C SER A 11 2.26 -10.72 -10.63
N LYS A 12 1.44 -10.53 -11.67
CA LYS A 12 1.46 -11.35 -12.90
C LYS A 12 2.52 -10.97 -13.93
N LYS A 13 3.33 -9.91 -13.72
CA LYS A 13 4.33 -9.49 -14.72
C LYS A 13 5.74 -9.59 -14.15
N LYS A 14 6.40 -10.71 -14.50
CA LYS A 14 7.83 -11.08 -14.40
C LYS A 14 8.30 -11.99 -13.26
N ILE A 15 7.51 -12.29 -12.22
CA ILE A 15 7.89 -13.28 -11.21
C ILE A 15 6.61 -14.01 -10.77
N GLU A 16 6.59 -15.33 -10.79
CA GLU A 16 5.48 -16.17 -10.28
C GLU A 16 5.39 -16.15 -8.74
N GLU A 17 5.75 -15.03 -8.11
CA GLU A 17 5.91 -14.92 -6.66
C GLU A 17 5.08 -13.78 -6.11
N TYR A 18 4.71 -13.93 -4.85
CA TYR A 18 4.05 -12.89 -4.08
C TYR A 18 5.04 -11.79 -3.72
N ALA A 19 4.65 -10.53 -3.96
CA ALA A 19 5.35 -9.37 -3.45
C ALA A 19 4.71 -8.87 -2.15
N THR A 20 5.55 -8.35 -1.26
CA THR A 20 5.11 -7.70 -0.02
C THR A 20 5.21 -6.18 -0.18
N PHE A 21 4.07 -5.51 -0.07
CA PHE A 21 3.96 -4.06 -0.04
C PHE A 21 3.73 -3.61 1.40
N LYS A 22 4.51 -2.65 1.87
CA LYS A 22 4.38 -2.14 3.24
C LYS A 22 4.42 -0.62 3.27
N MET A 23 3.53 -0.01 4.05
CA MET A 23 3.50 1.42 4.33
C MET A 23 3.68 1.63 5.83
N LYS A 24 4.64 2.48 6.21
CA LYS A 24 4.80 2.97 7.59
C LYS A 24 4.36 4.41 7.66
N LEU A 25 3.52 4.72 8.64
CA LEU A 25 3.05 6.05 8.99
C LEU A 25 3.65 6.41 10.35
N ILE A 26 4.50 7.43 10.39
CA ILE A 26 5.22 7.85 11.60
C ILE A 26 4.75 9.27 11.93
N ASP A 27 4.31 9.48 13.16
CA ASP A 27 4.01 10.83 13.65
C ASP A 27 5.30 11.65 13.83
N VAL A 28 5.39 12.76 13.09
CA VAL A 28 6.41 13.80 13.22
C VAL A 28 5.68 15.13 13.33
N ASP A 29 5.74 15.74 14.51
CA ASP A 29 5.13 17.04 14.83
C ASP A 29 3.63 17.13 14.48
N GLY A 30 2.88 16.03 14.67
CA GLY A 30 1.44 15.98 14.43
C GLY A 30 1.05 15.65 13.00
N PHE A 31 2.02 15.38 12.12
CA PHE A 31 1.82 15.00 10.72
C PHE A 31 2.50 13.68 10.39
N TYR A 32 2.00 12.96 9.40
CA TYR A 32 2.59 11.68 9.01
C TYR A 32 3.81 11.85 8.09
N LEU A 33 4.95 11.33 8.54
CA LEU A 33 6.01 10.87 7.65
C LEU A 33 5.66 9.47 7.12
N VAL A 34 5.47 9.36 5.82
CA VAL A 34 5.09 8.12 5.14
C VAL A 34 6.32 7.47 4.51
N LYS A 35 6.49 6.16 4.74
CA LYS A 35 7.54 5.34 4.10
C LYS A 35 6.93 4.12 3.44
N TRP A 36 7.26 3.89 2.17
CA TRP A 36 6.80 2.74 1.40
C TRP A 36 7.93 1.75 1.14
N PHE A 37 7.59 0.47 1.20
CA PHE A 37 8.52 -0.63 0.99
C PHE A 37 7.94 -1.64 0.02
N ILE A 38 8.80 -2.18 -0.84
CA ILE A 38 8.52 -3.36 -1.67
C ILE A 38 9.52 -4.43 -1.27
N ASN A 39 9.05 -5.61 -0.86
CA ASN A 39 9.89 -6.72 -0.38
C ASN A 39 10.91 -6.26 0.67
N ASN A 40 10.44 -5.48 1.64
CA ASN A 40 11.24 -4.84 2.71
C ASN A 40 12.26 -3.78 2.28
N ASN A 41 12.44 -3.52 0.99
CA ASN A 41 13.29 -2.43 0.50
C ASN A 41 12.52 -1.10 0.54
N LEU A 42 13.08 -0.07 1.17
CA LEU A 42 12.50 1.27 1.20
C LEU A 42 12.58 1.88 -0.21
N VAL A 43 11.43 2.18 -0.80
CA VAL A 43 11.35 2.74 -2.17
C VAL A 43 10.96 4.21 -2.20
N LYS A 44 10.31 4.71 -1.14
CA LYS A 44 9.91 6.12 -1.04
C LYS A 44 9.74 6.57 0.41
N THR A 45 10.11 7.81 0.67
CA THR A 45 9.78 8.57 1.88
C THR A 45 9.09 9.88 1.48
N LEU A 46 8.05 10.29 2.21
CA LEU A 46 7.31 11.54 1.99
C LEU A 46 6.85 12.12 3.34
N GLN A 47 7.16 13.38 3.62
CA GLN A 47 6.49 14.13 4.67
C GLN A 47 5.13 14.57 4.12
N ALA A 48 4.05 13.97 4.60
CA ALA A 48 2.70 14.27 4.13
C ALA A 48 2.06 15.37 4.97
N GLU A 49 1.25 16.22 4.34
CA GLU A 49 0.42 17.23 5.01
C GLU A 49 -0.88 16.61 5.58
N VAL A 50 -0.76 15.40 6.14
CA VAL A 50 -1.88 14.65 6.71
C VAL A 50 -1.67 14.51 8.21
N LYS A 51 -2.65 14.97 9.01
CA LYS A 51 -2.58 14.91 10.47
C LYS A 51 -2.48 13.49 10.99
N SER A 52 -1.64 13.28 12.01
CA SER A 52 -1.35 11.96 12.59
C SER A 52 -2.50 11.36 13.42
N ASN A 53 -3.57 12.10 13.64
CA ASN A 53 -4.74 11.71 14.44
C ASN A 53 -5.93 11.19 13.59
N ILE A 54 -5.79 11.13 12.28
CA ILE A 54 -6.86 10.69 11.37
C ILE A 54 -6.95 9.15 11.34
N LYS A 55 -8.18 8.63 11.28
CA LYS A 55 -8.49 7.19 11.08
C LYS A 55 -8.43 6.84 9.59
N PHE A 56 -7.92 5.66 9.27
CA PHE A 56 -7.86 5.17 7.88
C PHE A 56 -8.63 3.86 7.73
N ARG A 57 -8.99 3.57 6.48
CA ARG A 57 -9.46 2.27 6.04
C ARG A 57 -8.48 1.73 5.00
N ALA A 58 -8.21 0.44 5.03
CA ALA A 58 -7.45 -0.24 3.99
C ALA A 58 -8.43 -0.85 3.00
N HIS A 59 -8.20 -0.61 1.72
CA HIS A 59 -8.99 -1.14 0.62
C HIS A 59 -8.06 -1.84 -0.37
N CYS A 60 -8.45 -3.03 -0.81
CA CYS A 60 -7.80 -3.77 -1.87
C CYS A 60 -8.84 -3.98 -2.98
N SER A 61 -8.61 -3.42 -4.16
CA SER A 61 -9.57 -3.47 -5.25
C SER A 61 -8.88 -3.70 -6.60
N LEU A 62 -9.64 -4.27 -7.53
CA LEU A 62 -9.31 -4.32 -8.95
C LEU A 62 -10.33 -3.41 -9.64
N GLU A 63 -9.86 -2.31 -10.23
CA GLU A 63 -10.71 -1.27 -10.79
C GLU A 63 -10.27 -0.90 -12.20
N ASN A 64 -11.25 -0.52 -13.02
CA ASN A 64 -11.02 0.09 -14.33
C ASN A 64 -11.09 1.62 -14.15
N LEU A 65 -9.94 2.25 -13.97
CA LEU A 65 -9.85 3.70 -13.78
C LEU A 65 -9.71 4.42 -15.12
N HIS A 66 -10.44 5.53 -15.28
CA HIS A 66 -10.51 6.31 -16.53
C HIS A 66 -9.17 6.82 -17.05
N PHE A 67 -8.14 6.92 -16.20
CA PHE A 67 -6.80 7.39 -16.58
C PHE A 67 -5.80 6.26 -16.92
N MET A 68 -6.22 4.99 -16.85
CA MET A 68 -5.33 3.84 -17.07
C MET A 68 -5.13 3.44 -18.53
N GLY A 69 -5.73 4.19 -19.46
CA GLY A 69 -5.62 4.02 -20.90
C GLY A 69 -6.98 3.85 -21.58
N ASP A 70 -6.98 3.96 -22.90
CA ASP A 70 -8.21 4.03 -23.70
C ASP A 70 -8.73 2.66 -24.18
N LEU A 71 -7.93 1.60 -23.99
CA LEU A 71 -8.26 0.27 -24.47
C LEU A 71 -8.98 -0.54 -23.37
N PRO A 72 -10.25 -0.94 -23.58
CA PRO A 72 -10.93 -1.81 -22.64
C PRO A 72 -10.28 -3.20 -22.64
N THR A 73 -10.29 -3.85 -21.48
CA THR A 73 -9.81 -5.23 -21.37
C THR A 73 -10.66 -6.15 -22.25
N SER A 74 -10.02 -7.03 -23.01
CA SER A 74 -10.69 -8.09 -23.79
C SER A 74 -10.74 -9.42 -23.03
N THR A 75 -10.13 -9.49 -21.84
CA THR A 75 -10.03 -10.68 -21.01
C THR A 75 -10.48 -10.40 -19.58
N GLU A 76 -10.85 -11.47 -18.86
CA GLU A 76 -11.09 -11.39 -17.42
C GLU A 76 -9.79 -11.06 -16.69
N ASN A 77 -9.85 -10.07 -15.79
CA ASN A 77 -8.74 -9.68 -14.95
C ASN A 77 -9.00 -10.16 -13.53
N ASN A 78 -7.99 -10.76 -12.91
CA ASN A 78 -8.05 -11.20 -11.53
C ASN A 78 -6.79 -10.76 -10.78
N VAL A 79 -6.96 -10.48 -9.48
CA VAL A 79 -5.87 -10.15 -8.56
C VAL A 79 -6.02 -11.02 -7.31
N LEU A 80 -4.89 -11.50 -6.78
CA LEU A 80 -4.86 -12.30 -5.55
C LEU A 80 -4.16 -11.51 -4.44
N PHE A 81 -4.75 -11.54 -3.26
CA PHE A 81 -4.20 -11.00 -2.02
C PHE A 81 -4.05 -12.17 -1.04
N ASP A 82 -2.84 -12.39 -0.54
CA ASP A 82 -2.53 -13.49 0.37
C ASP A 82 -2.81 -13.10 1.83
N ALA A 83 -2.37 -11.91 2.21
CA ALA A 83 -2.49 -11.43 3.58
C ALA A 83 -2.56 -9.91 3.66
N PHE A 84 -3.27 -9.43 4.68
CA PHE A 84 -3.23 -8.05 5.15
C PHE A 84 -2.86 -8.04 6.64
N GLN A 85 -1.94 -7.17 7.02
CA GLN A 85 -1.55 -6.98 8.42
C GLN A 85 -1.51 -5.49 8.77
N TYR A 86 -2.08 -5.16 9.93
CA TYR A 86 -1.94 -3.86 10.57
C TYR A 86 -1.23 -4.01 11.91
N GLN A 87 -0.28 -3.12 12.20
CA GLN A 87 0.38 -3.02 13.49
C GLN A 87 0.47 -1.56 13.91
N GLU A 88 0.11 -1.30 15.16
CA GLU A 88 0.26 -0.01 15.81
C GLU A 88 1.23 -0.13 16.98
N THR A 89 2.11 0.85 17.13
CA THR A 89 3.06 0.92 18.23
C THR A 89 2.98 2.30 18.84
N SER A 90 2.47 2.33 20.07
CA SER A 90 2.59 3.48 20.97
C SER A 90 4.01 3.51 21.51
N LYS A 91 4.60 4.70 21.61
CA LYS A 91 5.82 4.88 22.42
C LYS A 91 5.44 4.77 23.89
#